data_AF-A0A0D2IPH0-F1
#
_entry.id   AF-A0A0D2IPH0-F1
#
_cell.length_a   1.000
_cell.length_b   1.000
_cell.length_c   1.000
_cell.angle_alpha   90.00
_cell.angle_beta   90.00
_cell.angle_gamma   90.00
#
_symmetry.space_group_name_H-M   'P 1'
#
loop_
_entity.id
_entity.type
_entity.pdbx_description
1 polymer ?
#
loop_
_entity_poly.entity_id
_entity_poly.type
_entity_poly.pdbx_seq_one_letter_code
_entity_poly.pdbx_strand_id
1 'polypeptide(L)' 'MTNGTGYPRSVSGRVDNVQVKGIVNPATEVENYLGIHYATITMRFRESQIVDTASQTSVLDATRYEPHCPQADHKTQK' A
#
# COMPACT_ATOMS: atom_id res chain seq x y z
N MET A 1 -1.78 7.26 -33.59
CA MET A 1 -0.74 6.28 -33.19
C MET A 1 0.16 6.95 -32.16
N THR A 2 -0.03 6.65 -30.88
CA THR A 2 0.92 7.01 -29.81
C THR A 2 1.13 5.77 -28.97
N ASN A 3 2.24 5.08 -29.22
CA ASN A 3 2.72 3.95 -28.43
C ASN A 3 3.14 4.46 -27.04
N GLY A 4 2.21 4.44 -26.08
CA GLY A 4 2.53 4.60 -24.67
C GLY A 4 2.94 3.25 -24.11
N THR A 5 4.22 3.08 -23.81
CA THR A 5 4.74 1.93 -23.08
C THR A 5 3.88 1.66 -21.84
N GLY A 6 3.31 0.45 -21.71
CA GLY A 6 2.33 0.05 -20.67
C GLY A 6 2.90 -0.06 -19.25
N TYR A 7 3.73 0.90 -18.85
CA TYR A 7 4.22 1.01 -17.48
C TYR A 7 3.26 1.87 -16.66
N PRO A 8 2.91 1.44 -15.44
CA PRO A 8 2.08 2.24 -14.56
C PRO A 8 2.75 3.59 -14.28
N ARG A 9 2.01 4.67 -14.54
CA ARG A 9 2.47 6.04 -14.28
C ARG A 9 2.46 6.27 -12.76
N SER A 10 3.50 6.92 -12.23
CA SER A 10 3.52 7.33 -10.81
C SER A 10 2.59 8.52 -10.56
N VAL A 11 1.90 8.50 -9.42
CA VAL A 11 1.05 9.60 -8.92
C VAL A 11 1.38 9.88 -7.45
N SER A 12 1.09 11.08 -6.98
CA SER A 12 1.30 11.46 -5.58
C SER A 12 0.03 12.00 -4.95
N GLY A 13 -0.32 11.49 -3.77
CA GLY A 13 -1.38 11.98 -2.91
C GLY A 13 -0.85 12.44 -1.55
N ARG A 14 -1.75 12.84 -0.66
CA ARG A 14 -1.44 13.14 0.75
C ARG A 14 -2.46 12.46 1.66
N VAL A 15 -1.96 11.90 2.76
CA VAL A 15 -2.75 11.43 3.90
C VAL A 15 -2.17 12.12 5.12
N ASP A 16 -2.97 12.95 5.79
CA ASP A 16 -2.52 13.86 6.84
C ASP A 16 -1.29 14.70 6.41
N ASN A 17 -0.20 14.62 7.17
CA ASN A 17 1.08 15.28 6.92
C ASN A 17 2.01 14.48 6.00
N VAL A 18 1.65 13.26 5.60
CA VAL A 18 2.50 12.34 4.84
C VAL A 18 2.21 12.40 3.34
N GLN A 19 3.25 12.54 2.53
CA GLN A 19 3.14 12.41 1.07
C GLN A 19 3.13 10.92 0.70
N VAL A 20 2.18 10.51 -0.14
CA VAL A 20 2.02 9.10 -0.53
C VAL A 20 2.23 8.96 -2.04
N LYS A 21 3.12 8.06 -2.44
CA LYS A 21 3.38 7.73 -3.85
C LYS A 21 2.54 6.53 -4.27
N GLY A 22 1.66 6.70 -5.25
CA GLY A 22 0.83 5.64 -5.83
C GLY A 22 1.14 5.38 -7.31
N ILE A 23 0.29 4.58 -7.94
CA ILE A 23 0.35 4.24 -9.37
C ILE A 23 -1.01 4.45 -10.05
N VAL A 24 -0.98 4.92 -11.30
CA VAL A 24 -2.16 4.93 -12.18
C VAL A 24 -2.19 3.63 -12.98
N ASN A 25 -3.29 2.90 -12.91
CA ASN A 25 -3.50 1.73 -13.75
C ASN A 25 -3.80 2.18 -15.19
N PRO A 26 -2.96 1.84 -16.18
CA PRO A 26 -3.11 2.34 -17.54
C PRO A 26 -4.33 1.74 -18.28
N ALA A 27 -4.90 0.64 -17.80
CA ALA A 27 -6.08 0.04 -18.41
C ALA A 27 -7.39 0.67 -17.91
N THR A 28 -7.40 1.16 -16.67
CA THR A 28 -8.61 1.68 -16.03
C THR A 28 -8.55 3.17 -15.71
N GLU A 29 -7.37 3.80 -15.85
CA GLU A 29 -7.08 5.18 -15.43
C GLU A 29 -7.39 5.44 -13.95
N VAL A 30 -7.42 4.39 -13.12
CA VAL A 30 -7.65 4.48 -11.68
C VAL A 30 -6.33 4.66 -10.94
N GLU A 31 -6.29 5.64 -10.04
CA GLU A 31 -5.19 5.81 -9.09
C GLU A 31 -5.28 4.78 -7.97
N ASN A 32 -4.18 4.06 -7.73
CA ASN A 32 -4.06 3.05 -6.71
C ASN A 32 -2.98 3.44 -5.71
N TYR A 33 -3.35 3.39 -4.43
CA TYR A 33 -2.46 3.60 -3.29
C TYR A 33 -2.53 2.35 -2.41
N LEU A 34 -1.51 1.51 -2.50
CA LEU A 34 -1.47 0.16 -1.95
C LEU A 34 -0.57 0.08 -0.72
N GLY A 35 -0.80 -0.88 0.17
CA GLY A 35 0.12 -1.14 1.29
C GLY A 35 0.21 -0.02 2.35
N ILE A 36 -0.77 0.89 2.42
CA ILE A 36 -0.80 1.93 3.45
C ILE A 36 -1.07 1.29 4.81
N HIS A 37 -0.15 1.47 5.76
CA HIS A 37 -0.32 1.02 7.13
C HIS A 37 -1.38 1.86 7.87
N TYR A 38 -2.39 1.19 8.40
CA TYR A 38 -3.42 1.81 9.25
C TYR A 38 -3.21 1.52 10.75
N ALA A 39 -2.43 0.50 11.08
CA ALA A 39 -2.07 0.11 12.45
C ALA A 39 -0.62 -0.34 12.51
N THR A 40 -0.01 -0.19 13.68
CA THR A 40 1.29 -0.81 13.98
C THR A 40 1.13 -2.31 14.17
N ILE A 41 2.09 -3.08 13.65
CA ILE A 41 2.14 -4.53 13.84
C ILE A 41 2.67 -4.77 15.26
N THR A 42 1.76 -4.79 16.21
CA THR A 42 2.08 -5.10 17.60
C THR A 42 1.97 -6.61 17.86
N MET A 43 2.53 -7.02 18.99
CA MET A 43 2.67 -8.40 19.43
C MET A 43 1.42 -9.26 19.17
N ARG A 44 1.64 -10.55 18.87
CA ARG A 44 0.57 -11.53 18.62
C ARG A 44 -0.47 -11.51 19.76
N PHE A 45 -1.75 -11.57 19.37
CA PHE A 45 -2.91 -11.61 20.27
C PHE A 45 -3.10 -10.34 21.13
N ARG A 46 -2.68 -9.18 20.62
CA ARG A 46 -3.01 -7.87 21.21
C ARG A 46 -3.82 -7.02 20.25
N GLU A 47 -4.49 -6.03 20.81
CA GLU A 47 -5.19 -5.00 20.05
C GLU A 47 -4.21 -4.17 19.22
N SER A 48 -4.59 -3.91 17.97
CA SER A 48 -3.87 -3.04 17.05
C SER A 48 -3.73 -1.63 17.61
N GLN A 49 -2.55 -1.02 17.48
CA GLN A 49 -2.33 0.36 17.91
C GLN A 49 -2.25 1.28 16.69
N ILE A 50 -2.76 2.51 16.84
CA ILE A 50 -2.73 3.52 15.78
C ILE A 50 -1.30 3.79 15.32
N VAL A 51 -1.12 4.02 14.01
CA VAL A 51 0.16 4.46 13.47
C VAL A 51 0.41 5.91 13.87
N ASP A 52 1.57 6.19 14.46
CA ASP A 52 1.99 7.56 14.67
C ASP A 52 2.49 8.16 13.35
N THR A 53 1.59 8.86 12.65
CA THR A 53 1.89 9.56 11.39
C THR A 53 2.63 10.88 11.62
N ALA A 54 2.58 11.43 12.83
CA ALA A 54 3.28 12.68 13.17
C ALA A 54 4.80 12.51 13.21
N SER A 55 5.29 11.31 13.56
CA SER A 55 6.71 10.97 13.50
C SER A 55 7.19 10.53 12.11
N GLN A 56 6.28 10.31 11.15
CA GLN A 56 6.63 9.94 9.77
C GLN A 56 6.98 11.19 8.95
N THR A 57 8.27 11.39 8.72
CA THR A 57 8.83 12.55 8.01
C THR A 57 9.10 12.29 6.53
N SER A 58 8.77 11.11 6.01
CA SER A 58 9.15 10.66 4.66
C SER A 58 7.96 10.45 3.72
N VAL A 59 8.24 10.41 2.42
CA VAL A 59 7.29 9.94 1.40
C VAL A 59 7.02 8.45 1.63
N LEU A 60 5.75 8.07 1.76
CA LEU A 60 5.30 6.69 1.84
C LEU A 60 5.21 6.08 0.43
N ASP A 61 5.90 4.98 0.19
CA ASP A 61 5.77 4.22 -1.05
C ASP A 61 4.55 3.29 -0.98
N ALA A 62 3.49 3.67 -1.68
CA ALA A 62 2.22 2.94 -1.76
C ALA A 62 2.02 2.34 -3.17
N THR A 63 3.09 1.91 -3.83
CA THR A 63 3.03 1.33 -5.19
C THR A 63 2.87 -0.19 -5.22
N ARG A 64 2.89 -0.86 -4.07
CA ARG A 64 2.86 -2.33 -3.96
C ARG A 64 1.97 -2.82 -2.82
N TYR A 65 1.44 -4.02 -2.97
CA TYR A 65 0.81 -4.73 -1.85
C TYR A 65 1.85 -5.19 -0.84
N GLU A 66 1.47 -5.15 0.43
CA GLU A 66 2.25 -5.73 1.52
C GLU A 66 1.92 -7.23 1.69
N PRO A 67 2.76 -7.99 2.42
CA PRO A 67 2.51 -9.40 2.68
C PRO A 67 1.12 -9.65 3.27
N HIS A 68 0.46 -10.72 2.80
CA HIS A 68 -0.77 -11.19 3.41
C HIS A 68 -0.52 -11.71 4.84
N CYS A 69 -1.54 -11.60 5.69
CA CYS A 69 -1.49 -12.18 7.03
C CYS A 69 -1.21 -13.69 6.97
N PRO A 70 -0.46 -14.25 7.95
CA PRO A 70 -0.29 -15.70 8.05
C PRO A 70 -1.65 -16.41 8.12
N GLN A 71 -1.91 -17.26 7.14
CA GLN A 71 -3.15 -18.03 7.01
C GLN A 71 -2.81 -19.45 6.56
N ALA A 72 -3.65 -20.41 6.91
CA ALA A 72 -3.51 -21.76 6.40
C ALA A 72 -3.86 -21.76 4.90
N ASP A 73 -2.96 -22.32 4.07
CA ASP A 73 -3.28 -22.52 2.66
C ASP A 73 -4.21 -23.74 2.52
N HIS A 74 -5.42 -23.49 2.01
CA HIS A 74 -6.44 -24.50 1.77
C HIS A 74 -5.94 -25.65 0.88
N LYS A 75 -4.93 -25.42 0.03
CA LYS A 75 -4.37 -26.45 -0.86
C LYS A 75 -3.43 -27.43 -0.15
N THR A 76 -2.95 -27.09 1.04
CA THR A 76 -1.92 -27.86 1.76
C THR A 76 -2.51 -28.70 2.91
N GLN A 77 -3.84 -28.70 3.09
CA GLN A 77 -4.53 -29.44 4.16
C GLN A 77 -4.85 -30.91 3.79
N LYS A 78 -3.97 -31.59 3.04
CA LYS A 78 -4.12 -33.02 2.76
C LYS A 78 -3.49 -33.88 3.84
#